data_AF-A0A2H1VZ77-F1
#
_entry.id   AF-A0A2H1VZ77-F1
#
_cell.length_a   1.000
_cell.length_b   1.000
_cell.length_c   1.000
_cell.angle_alpha   90.00
_cell.angle_beta   90.00
_cell.angle_gamma   90.00
#
_symmetry.space_group_name_H-M   'P 1'
#
loop_
_entity.id
_entity.type
_entity.pdbx_description
1 polymer ?
#
loop_
_entity_poly.entity_id
_entity_poly.type
_entity_poly.pdbx_seq_one_letter_code
_entity_poly.pdbx_strand_id
1 'polypeptide(L)'
;RVWVPGDNDIGGENEPIRRDKIEEFEKVFEQPPIVEYSNISFYKVNAITYKFPRKDDEFPGNEKNFKIAVSHYSVTDKTMFAHQIMKAINPNIFFCAHDHESKYVKQNKKLGQRQLVWLNGPTPTLNISFEQETLYEVYVPTCSYRMGTDYIGYGAAVLENNQKNMRYTVFWSPTRFPYLIIYLCMLVILLLYCLVFCVARLCHRKSATITKSADMSPLLQRI
;
A
#
# COMPACT_ATOMS: atom_id res chain seq x y z
N ARG A 1 13.25 -9.56 -7.79
CA ARG A 1 12.25 -8.49 -7.46
C ARG A 1 11.25 -8.43 -8.59
N VAL A 2 9.97 -8.16 -8.34
CA VAL A 2 8.92 -8.08 -9.36
C VAL A 2 8.19 -6.75 -9.18
N TRP A 3 8.13 -5.93 -10.22
CA TRP A 3 7.46 -4.63 -10.21
C TRP A 3 6.21 -4.68 -11.09
N VAL A 4 5.07 -4.26 -10.56
CA VAL A 4 3.79 -4.14 -11.28
C VAL A 4 3.26 -2.74 -11.00
N PRO A 5 2.80 -1.97 -12.01
CA PRO A 5 2.29 -0.63 -11.78
C PRO A 5 0.94 -0.67 -11.06
N GLY A 6 0.77 0.23 -10.12
CA GLY A 6 -0.52 0.54 -9.51
C GLY A 6 -1.26 1.68 -10.21
N ASP A 7 -2.46 1.95 -9.74
CA ASP A 7 -3.28 3.08 -10.17
C ASP A 7 -2.61 4.44 -9.95
N ASN A 8 -1.88 4.61 -8.85
CA ASN A 8 -1.09 5.82 -8.59
C ASN A 8 0.10 6.00 -9.55
N ASP A 9 0.51 4.95 -10.27
CA ASP A 9 1.62 5.02 -11.22
C ASP A 9 1.12 5.36 -12.63
N ILE A 10 0.01 4.76 -13.07
CA ILE A 10 -0.47 4.80 -14.47
C ILE A 10 -1.89 5.34 -14.65
N GLY A 11 -2.58 5.72 -13.57
CA GLY A 11 -4.01 6.04 -13.55
C GLY A 11 -4.89 4.79 -13.43
N GLY A 12 -6.21 4.97 -13.36
CA GLY A 12 -7.20 3.89 -13.41
C GLY A 12 -8.33 3.96 -12.39
N GLU A 13 -8.07 4.44 -11.17
CA GLU A 13 -9.08 4.52 -10.10
C GLU A 13 -10.09 5.63 -10.40
N ASN A 14 -9.68 6.88 -10.20
CA ASN A 14 -10.48 8.10 -10.46
C ASN A 14 -9.90 8.93 -11.61
N GLU A 15 -8.81 8.47 -12.21
CA GLU A 15 -8.08 9.16 -13.27
C GLU A 15 -8.00 8.28 -14.52
N PRO A 16 -8.01 8.87 -15.73
CA PRO A 16 -7.81 8.11 -16.95
C PRO A 16 -6.44 7.43 -16.96
N ILE A 17 -6.37 6.23 -17.53
CA ILE A 17 -5.11 5.52 -17.73
C ILE A 17 -4.26 6.32 -18.73
N ARG A 18 -3.01 6.61 -18.35
CA ARG A 18 -2.09 7.47 -19.11
C ARG A 18 -0.99 6.66 -19.78
N ARG A 19 -0.89 6.75 -21.11
CA ARG A 19 0.11 6.00 -21.90
C ARG A 19 1.54 6.43 -21.60
N ASP A 20 1.77 7.74 -21.49
CA ASP A 20 3.07 8.31 -21.14
C ASP A 20 3.56 7.80 -19.77
N LYS A 21 2.65 7.60 -18.83
CA LYS A 21 2.96 7.04 -17.51
C LYS A 21 3.24 5.55 -17.53
N ILE A 22 2.54 4.78 -18.36
CA ILE A 22 2.86 3.37 -18.58
C ILE A 22 4.28 3.23 -19.15
N GLU A 23 4.60 4.01 -20.19
CA GLU A 23 5.93 4.01 -20.82
C GLU A 23 7.03 4.45 -19.84
N GLU A 24 6.76 5.48 -19.02
CA GLU A 24 7.66 5.91 -17.96
C GLU A 24 7.91 4.79 -16.94
N PHE A 25 6.86 4.12 -16.46
CA PHE A 25 6.99 3.00 -15.52
C PHE A 25 7.79 1.85 -16.13
N GLU A 26 7.48 1.43 -17.35
CA GLU A 26 8.17 0.34 -18.05
C GLU A 26 9.65 0.66 -18.28
N LYS A 27 9.99 1.93 -18.54
CA LYS A 27 11.38 2.40 -18.69
C LYS A 27 12.15 2.42 -17.37
N VAL A 28 11.52 2.86 -16.28
CA VAL A 28 12.18 2.95 -14.96
C VAL A 28 12.32 1.56 -14.31
N PHE A 29 11.31 0.72 -14.47
CA PHE A 29 11.24 -0.62 -13.88
C PHE A 29 11.36 -1.71 -14.96
N GLU A 30 12.36 -1.58 -15.82
CA GLU A 30 12.62 -2.50 -16.93
C GLU A 30 12.75 -3.95 -16.41
N GLN A 31 11.75 -4.78 -16.73
CA GLN A 31 11.66 -6.17 -16.32
C GLN A 31 10.84 -6.99 -17.32
N PRO A 32 11.20 -8.27 -17.54
CA PRO A 32 10.40 -9.15 -18.38
C PRO A 32 8.96 -9.30 -17.83
N PRO A 33 7.99 -9.63 -18.69
CA PRO A 33 6.59 -9.85 -18.29
C PRO A 33 6.43 -11.05 -17.35
N ILE A 34 7.36 -12.02 -17.42
CA ILE A 34 7.48 -13.15 -16.51
C ILE A 34 8.85 -13.07 -15.84
N VAL A 35 8.86 -13.04 -14.51
CA VAL A 35 10.09 -13.06 -13.71
C VAL A 35 10.24 -14.42 -13.06
N GLU A 36 11.41 -15.01 -13.13
CA GLU A 36 11.64 -16.37 -12.66
C GLU A 36 12.63 -16.42 -11.50
N TYR A 37 12.40 -17.38 -10.61
CA TYR A 37 13.31 -17.67 -9.52
C TYR A 37 13.19 -19.14 -9.13
N SER A 38 14.24 -19.92 -9.41
CA SER A 38 14.20 -21.38 -9.25
C SER A 38 13.02 -21.97 -10.06
N ASN A 39 12.24 -22.85 -9.46
CA ASN A 39 11.04 -23.47 -10.00
C ASN A 39 9.75 -22.65 -9.77
N ILE A 40 9.86 -21.31 -9.71
CA ILE A 40 8.73 -20.39 -9.51
C ILE A 40 8.74 -19.35 -10.63
N SER A 41 7.59 -19.16 -11.27
CA SER A 41 7.39 -18.14 -12.31
C SER A 41 6.35 -17.13 -11.83
N PHE A 42 6.73 -15.86 -11.80
CA PHE A 42 5.89 -14.73 -11.44
C PHE A 42 5.38 -14.05 -12.71
N TYR A 43 4.07 -14.18 -12.95
CA TYR A 43 3.37 -13.59 -14.07
C TYR A 43 2.86 -12.20 -13.68
N LYS A 44 3.37 -11.16 -14.35
CA LYS A 44 2.93 -9.77 -14.12
C LYS A 44 1.61 -9.53 -14.83
N VAL A 45 0.51 -9.61 -14.09
CA VAL A 45 -0.85 -9.35 -14.58
C VAL A 45 -1.23 -7.91 -14.27
N ASN A 46 -1.86 -7.22 -15.21
CA ASN A 46 -2.37 -5.87 -15.01
C ASN A 46 -3.88 -5.84 -15.19
N ALA A 47 -4.61 -5.91 -14.08
CA ALA A 47 -6.07 -5.84 -14.03
C ALA A 47 -6.65 -4.42 -14.27
N ILE A 48 -5.81 -3.38 -14.30
CA ILE A 48 -6.20 -2.01 -14.68
C ILE A 48 -6.30 -1.91 -16.21
N THR A 49 -5.27 -2.40 -16.92
CA THR A 49 -5.19 -2.33 -18.40
C THR A 49 -5.65 -3.60 -19.11
N TYR A 50 -6.07 -4.63 -18.36
CA TYR A 50 -6.47 -5.94 -18.88
C TYR A 50 -5.38 -6.61 -19.73
N LYS A 51 -4.11 -6.49 -19.31
CA LYS A 51 -2.94 -7.11 -19.96
C LYS A 51 -2.34 -8.21 -19.09
N PHE A 52 -1.84 -9.26 -19.71
CA PHE A 52 -1.10 -10.35 -19.06
C PHE A 52 -0.14 -11.03 -20.06
N PRO A 53 0.91 -11.73 -19.58
CA PRO A 53 1.84 -12.45 -20.45
C PRO A 53 1.16 -13.62 -21.15
N ARG A 54 1.51 -13.86 -22.42
CA ARG A 54 1.02 -14.98 -23.22
C ARG A 54 1.98 -16.17 -23.13
N LYS A 55 1.57 -17.32 -23.67
CA LYS A 55 2.43 -18.52 -23.74
C LYS A 55 3.75 -18.28 -24.46
N ASP A 56 3.75 -17.43 -25.48
CA ASP A 56 4.96 -17.10 -26.24
C ASP A 56 5.99 -16.33 -25.40
N ASP A 57 5.57 -15.77 -24.26
CA ASP A 57 6.46 -15.10 -23.29
C ASP A 57 7.09 -16.10 -22.29
N GLU A 58 6.61 -17.35 -22.22
CA GLU A 58 7.09 -18.37 -21.29
C GLU A 58 8.38 -19.03 -21.84
N PHE A 59 9.41 -19.15 -21.00
CA PHE A 59 10.65 -19.81 -21.41
C PHE A 59 10.44 -21.33 -21.57
N PRO A 60 11.01 -21.96 -22.62
CA PRO A 60 10.85 -23.40 -22.84
C PRO A 60 11.29 -24.23 -21.63
N GLY A 61 10.45 -25.17 -21.17
CA GLY A 61 10.75 -26.06 -20.04
C GLY A 61 10.20 -25.58 -18.68
N ASN A 62 9.65 -24.37 -18.61
CA ASN A 62 9.11 -23.79 -17.39
C ASN A 62 7.61 -24.02 -17.20
N GLU A 63 6.99 -24.85 -18.05
CA GLU A 63 5.56 -25.13 -18.01
C GLU A 63 5.14 -25.79 -16.68
N LYS A 64 6.10 -26.42 -15.99
CA LYS A 64 5.94 -27.12 -14.71
C LYS A 64 6.27 -26.26 -13.48
N ASN A 65 6.73 -25.02 -13.67
CA ASN A 65 7.03 -24.15 -12.54
C ASN A 65 5.76 -23.85 -11.74
N PHE A 66 5.95 -23.55 -10.46
CA PHE A 66 4.87 -23.01 -9.64
C PHE A 66 4.54 -21.59 -10.10
N LYS A 67 3.31 -21.37 -10.56
CA LYS A 67 2.89 -20.15 -11.25
C LYS A 67 2.18 -19.21 -10.28
N ILE A 68 2.77 -18.04 -10.06
CA ILE A 68 2.20 -16.98 -9.22
C ILE A 68 1.77 -15.83 -10.13
N ALA A 69 0.49 -15.45 -10.10
CA ALA A 69 0.02 -14.26 -10.77
C ALA A 69 0.04 -13.07 -9.79
N VAL A 70 0.69 -11.98 -10.19
CA VAL A 70 0.82 -10.76 -9.36
C VAL A 70 0.16 -9.60 -10.10
N SER A 71 -0.75 -8.90 -9.42
CA SER A 71 -1.47 -7.74 -9.96
C SER A 71 -1.60 -6.66 -8.90
N HIS A 72 -1.83 -5.40 -9.29
CA HIS A 72 -2.22 -4.37 -8.32
C HIS A 72 -3.70 -4.53 -7.92
N TYR A 73 -4.60 -4.54 -8.91
CA TYR A 73 -6.03 -4.77 -8.68
C TYR A 73 -6.34 -6.27 -8.59
N SER A 74 -7.40 -6.60 -7.86
CA SER A 74 -8.00 -7.94 -7.86
C SER A 74 -8.28 -8.41 -9.29
N VAL A 75 -7.76 -9.59 -9.61
CA VAL A 75 -7.96 -10.24 -10.90
C VAL A 75 -9.26 -11.02 -10.89
N THR A 76 -9.53 -11.80 -9.83
CA THR A 76 -10.65 -12.76 -9.85
C THR A 76 -12.01 -12.08 -9.72
N ASP A 77 -12.07 -10.84 -9.26
CA ASP A 77 -13.29 -10.02 -9.30
C ASP A 77 -13.66 -9.56 -10.72
N LYS A 78 -12.70 -9.61 -11.67
CA LYS A 78 -12.92 -9.32 -13.09
C LYS A 78 -13.14 -10.62 -13.85
N THR A 79 -14.31 -11.24 -13.69
CA THR A 79 -14.63 -12.61 -14.13
C THR A 79 -14.14 -12.97 -15.54
N MET A 80 -14.42 -12.13 -16.55
CA MET A 80 -13.99 -12.39 -17.93
C MET A 80 -12.47 -12.39 -18.09
N PHE A 81 -11.79 -11.45 -17.44
CA PHE A 81 -10.34 -11.33 -17.46
C PHE A 81 -9.67 -12.49 -16.70
N ALA A 82 -10.22 -12.83 -15.53
CA ALA A 82 -9.78 -13.98 -14.75
C ALA A 82 -9.91 -15.29 -15.55
N HIS A 83 -11.00 -15.49 -16.29
CA HIS A 83 -11.15 -16.68 -17.17
C HIS A 83 -10.06 -16.74 -18.26
N GLN A 84 -9.69 -15.60 -18.86
CA GLN A 84 -8.61 -15.56 -19.85
C GLN A 84 -7.27 -15.98 -19.22
N ILE A 85 -6.97 -15.48 -18.02
CA ILE A 85 -5.75 -15.82 -17.29
C ILE A 85 -5.75 -17.29 -16.84
N MET A 86 -6.86 -17.79 -16.29
CA MET A 86 -6.98 -19.20 -15.90
C MET A 86 -6.78 -20.13 -17.09
N LYS A 87 -7.26 -19.75 -18.29
CA LYS A 87 -7.08 -20.53 -19.52
C LYS A 87 -5.64 -20.47 -20.05
N ALA A 88 -5.00 -19.31 -20.00
CA ALA A 88 -3.69 -19.09 -20.61
C ALA A 88 -2.53 -19.53 -19.70
N ILE A 89 -2.60 -19.16 -18.42
CA ILE A 89 -1.52 -19.32 -17.44
C ILE A 89 -1.84 -20.46 -16.47
N ASN A 90 -3.11 -20.60 -16.07
CA ASN A 90 -3.56 -21.52 -15.01
C ASN A 90 -2.72 -21.40 -13.72
N PRO A 91 -2.67 -20.21 -13.10
CA PRO A 91 -1.83 -19.97 -11.94
C PRO A 91 -2.24 -20.78 -10.70
N ASN A 92 -1.28 -21.10 -9.85
CA ASN A 92 -1.51 -21.78 -8.58
C ASN A 92 -2.12 -20.82 -7.53
N ILE A 93 -1.76 -19.54 -7.59
CA ILE A 93 -2.21 -18.51 -6.66
C ILE A 93 -2.12 -17.11 -7.29
N PHE A 94 -2.99 -16.22 -6.82
CA PHE A 94 -2.95 -14.78 -7.12
C PHE A 94 -2.52 -13.97 -5.88
N PHE A 95 -1.72 -12.93 -6.10
CA PHE A 95 -1.51 -11.86 -5.14
C PHE A 95 -1.96 -10.53 -5.75
N CYS A 96 -2.74 -9.77 -4.99
CA CYS A 96 -3.18 -8.43 -5.35
C CYS A 96 -2.98 -7.44 -4.19
N ALA A 97 -3.19 -6.16 -4.45
CA ALA A 97 -3.09 -5.07 -3.48
C ALA A 97 -4.30 -4.13 -3.64
N HIS A 98 -4.06 -2.82 -3.69
CA HIS A 98 -5.03 -1.72 -3.87
C HIS A 98 -6.03 -1.51 -2.73
N ASP A 99 -6.70 -2.53 -2.23
CA ASP A 99 -7.77 -2.39 -1.22
C ASP A 99 -7.26 -1.91 0.16
N HIS A 100 -5.94 -1.82 0.35
CA HIS A 100 -5.29 -1.41 1.60
C HIS A 100 -5.67 -2.27 2.83
N GLU A 101 -6.12 -3.49 2.56
CA GLU A 101 -6.64 -4.44 3.54
C GLU A 101 -5.94 -5.79 3.40
N SER A 102 -5.82 -6.52 4.50
CA SER A 102 -5.32 -7.89 4.49
C SER A 102 -6.48 -8.89 4.53
N LYS A 103 -6.70 -9.58 3.42
CA LYS A 103 -7.75 -10.56 3.26
C LYS A 103 -7.36 -11.57 2.18
N TYR A 104 -8.12 -12.64 2.05
CA TYR A 104 -8.00 -13.52 0.91
C TYR A 104 -9.37 -13.98 0.44
N VAL A 105 -9.43 -14.29 -0.85
CA VAL A 105 -10.57 -14.92 -1.49
C VAL A 105 -10.22 -16.38 -1.74
N LYS A 106 -11.08 -17.27 -1.26
CA LYS A 106 -11.07 -18.70 -1.56
C LYS A 106 -12.20 -18.98 -2.53
N GLN A 107 -11.92 -19.65 -3.64
CA GLN A 107 -12.92 -20.04 -4.62
C GLN A 107 -12.49 -21.31 -5.35
N ASN A 108 -13.31 -21.86 -6.22
CA ASN A 108 -12.88 -22.97 -7.09
C ASN A 108 -12.16 -22.44 -8.35
N LYS A 109 -11.39 -23.28 -9.04
CA LYS A 109 -10.69 -22.90 -10.28
C LYS A 109 -11.62 -22.53 -11.46
N LYS A 110 -12.92 -22.83 -11.35
CA LYS A 110 -13.96 -22.37 -12.30
C LYS A 110 -14.49 -20.97 -11.96
N LEU A 111 -13.89 -20.29 -10.98
CA LEU A 111 -14.25 -18.95 -10.51
C LEU A 111 -15.66 -18.89 -9.88
N GLY A 112 -16.12 -19.99 -9.29
CA GLY A 112 -17.35 -20.06 -8.51
C GLY A 112 -17.09 -20.25 -7.01
N GLN A 113 -18.15 -20.15 -6.21
CA GLN A 113 -18.11 -20.37 -4.76
C GLN A 113 -17.11 -19.45 -4.03
N ARG A 114 -17.15 -18.16 -4.37
CA ARG A 114 -16.27 -17.13 -3.81
C ARG A 114 -16.56 -16.91 -2.32
N GLN A 115 -15.57 -17.13 -1.48
CA GLN A 115 -15.58 -16.86 -0.05
C GLN A 115 -14.47 -15.87 0.30
N LEU A 116 -14.85 -14.72 0.88
CA LEU A 116 -13.91 -13.72 1.38
C LEU A 116 -13.63 -13.96 2.86
N VAL A 117 -12.35 -13.95 3.24
CA VAL A 117 -11.91 -14.12 4.63
C VAL A 117 -10.89 -13.06 4.98
N TRP A 118 -11.12 -12.36 6.09
CA TRP A 118 -10.24 -11.31 6.59
C TRP A 118 -9.07 -11.89 7.39
N LEU A 119 -7.89 -11.31 7.23
CA LEU A 119 -6.69 -11.67 7.98
C LEU A 119 -6.42 -10.65 9.10
N ASN A 120 -7.47 -10.33 9.86
CA ASN A 120 -7.41 -9.30 10.89
C ASN A 120 -6.87 -9.91 12.20
N GLY A 121 -5.65 -9.54 12.61
CA GLY A 121 -5.14 -9.84 13.95
C GLY A 121 -3.68 -10.30 14.01
N PRO A 122 -3.14 -10.51 15.23
CA PRO A 122 -1.72 -10.77 15.45
C PRO A 122 -1.25 -12.13 14.93
N THR A 123 -2.13 -13.12 14.70
CA THR A 123 -1.78 -14.36 13.96
C THR A 123 -2.99 -15.11 13.39
N PRO A 124 -3.46 -14.81 12.17
CA PRO A 124 -4.04 -15.81 11.31
C PRO A 124 -3.05 -16.10 10.18
N THR A 125 -2.11 -17.03 10.42
CA THR A 125 -1.32 -17.59 9.33
C THR A 125 -2.26 -18.38 8.43
N LEU A 126 -2.35 -17.96 7.18
CA LEU A 126 -3.11 -18.66 6.16
C LEU A 126 -2.30 -19.86 5.66
N ASN A 127 -2.83 -21.06 5.89
CA ASN A 127 -2.27 -22.29 5.36
C ASN A 127 -3.03 -22.69 4.09
N ILE A 128 -2.32 -22.79 2.97
CA ILE A 128 -2.87 -23.16 1.66
C ILE A 128 -2.27 -24.50 1.25
N SER A 129 -3.14 -25.40 0.78
CA SER A 129 -2.73 -26.64 0.12
C SER A 129 -3.20 -26.60 -1.32
N PHE A 130 -2.26 -26.77 -2.27
CA PHE A 130 -2.54 -26.69 -3.70
C PHE A 130 -3.01 -28.03 -4.32
N GLU A 131 -3.13 -29.09 -3.51
CA GLU A 131 -3.65 -30.38 -3.97
C GLU A 131 -5.18 -30.37 -4.18
N GLN A 132 -5.85 -29.31 -3.72
CA GLN A 132 -7.29 -29.11 -3.87
C GLN A 132 -7.62 -28.29 -5.13
N GLU A 133 -8.81 -28.46 -5.71
CA GLU A 133 -9.36 -27.63 -6.80
C GLU A 133 -9.74 -26.19 -6.35
N THR A 134 -9.09 -25.71 -5.29
CA THR A 134 -9.28 -24.40 -4.69
C THR A 134 -8.26 -23.42 -5.26
N LEU A 135 -8.73 -22.25 -5.63
CA LEU A 135 -7.95 -21.09 -6.02
C LEU A 135 -7.99 -20.04 -4.90
N TYR A 136 -6.82 -19.44 -4.63
CA TYR A 136 -6.66 -18.36 -3.67
C TYR A 136 -6.22 -17.08 -4.38
N GLU A 137 -6.84 -15.97 -4.01
CA GLU A 137 -6.33 -14.63 -4.29
C GLU A 137 -6.11 -13.90 -2.97
N VAL A 138 -4.84 -13.59 -2.68
CA VAL A 138 -4.42 -12.96 -1.43
C VAL A 138 -4.24 -11.46 -1.65
N TYR A 139 -4.94 -10.67 -0.85
CA TYR A 139 -4.86 -9.22 -0.85
C TYR A 139 -3.79 -8.83 0.18
N VAL A 140 -2.70 -8.29 -0.33
CA VAL A 140 -1.56 -7.84 0.45
C VAL A 140 -1.84 -6.42 0.96
N PRO A 141 -1.71 -6.15 2.27
CA PRO A 141 -1.97 -4.83 2.80
C PRO A 141 -0.92 -3.83 2.29
N THR A 142 -1.27 -2.55 2.34
CA THR A 142 -0.31 -1.47 2.07
C THR A 142 0.74 -1.39 3.18
N CYS A 143 1.98 -1.03 2.82
CA CYS A 143 3.02 -0.69 3.79
C CYS A 143 3.08 0.83 4.05
N SER A 144 2.14 1.61 3.51
CA SER A 144 2.15 3.07 3.56
C SER A 144 0.93 3.61 4.32
N TYR A 145 1.20 4.33 5.42
CA TYR A 145 0.17 5.03 6.19
C TYR A 145 -0.49 6.19 5.42
N ARG A 146 0.10 6.64 4.30
CA ARG A 146 -0.48 7.69 3.44
C ARG A 146 -1.82 7.28 2.83
N MET A 147 -2.13 5.99 2.86
CA MET A 147 -3.36 5.40 2.36
C MET A 147 -4.52 5.45 3.37
N GLY A 148 -4.34 6.09 4.53
CA GLY A 148 -5.42 6.33 5.49
C GLY A 148 -5.84 5.11 6.31
N THR A 149 -5.01 4.06 6.36
CA THR A 149 -5.25 2.86 7.17
C THR A 149 -4.18 2.68 8.23
N ASP A 150 -4.60 2.24 9.42
CA ASP A 150 -3.72 1.93 10.56
C ASP A 150 -3.07 0.55 10.41
N TYR A 151 -3.70 -0.34 9.65
CA TYR A 151 -3.28 -1.73 9.45
C TYR A 151 -2.35 -1.84 8.25
N ILE A 152 -1.10 -1.42 8.46
CA ILE A 152 -0.04 -1.48 7.44
C ILE A 152 0.95 -2.62 7.70
N GLY A 153 1.50 -3.22 6.65
CA GLY A 153 2.45 -4.31 6.82
C GLY A 153 3.03 -4.84 5.51
N TYR A 154 3.80 -5.91 5.63
CA TYR A 154 4.38 -6.63 4.51
C TYR A 154 3.86 -8.07 4.51
N GLY A 155 3.28 -8.51 3.39
CA GLY A 155 2.92 -9.91 3.19
C GLY A 155 4.17 -10.79 3.08
N ALA A 156 4.12 -11.97 3.68
CA ALA A 156 5.18 -12.96 3.62
C ALA A 156 4.59 -14.33 3.32
N ALA A 157 5.07 -14.94 2.24
CA ALA A 157 4.66 -16.26 1.78
C ALA A 157 5.85 -17.22 1.80
N VAL A 158 5.66 -18.42 2.33
CA VAL A 158 6.65 -19.50 2.34
C VAL A 158 6.05 -20.72 1.65
N LEU A 159 6.70 -21.17 0.58
CA LEU A 159 6.36 -22.42 -0.10
C LEU A 159 7.07 -23.59 0.56
N GLU A 160 6.33 -24.65 0.88
CA GLU A 160 6.80 -25.81 1.61
C GLU A 160 6.50 -27.10 0.86
N ASN A 161 7.16 -28.19 1.24
CA ASN A 161 6.91 -29.54 0.71
C ASN A 161 6.97 -29.60 -0.83
N ASN A 162 8.04 -29.07 -1.42
CA ASN A 162 8.19 -28.94 -2.87
C ASN A 162 6.99 -28.21 -3.52
N GLN A 163 6.60 -27.08 -2.94
CA GLN A 163 5.56 -26.17 -3.45
C GLN A 163 4.13 -26.74 -3.41
N LYS A 164 3.90 -27.81 -2.65
CA LYS A 164 2.56 -28.38 -2.44
C LYS A 164 1.72 -27.57 -1.47
N ASN A 165 2.38 -26.92 -0.51
CA ASN A 165 1.72 -26.10 0.50
C ASN A 165 2.36 -24.70 0.55
N MET A 166 1.59 -23.72 0.99
CA MET A 166 2.08 -22.38 1.27
C MET A 166 1.56 -21.89 2.62
N ARG A 167 2.43 -21.23 3.38
CA ARG A 167 2.03 -20.44 4.55
C ARG A 167 2.16 -18.98 4.22
N TYR A 168 1.09 -18.22 4.46
CA TYR A 168 1.06 -16.76 4.28
C TYR A 168 0.74 -16.07 5.59
N THR A 169 1.44 -14.98 5.87
CA THR A 169 1.15 -14.09 7.00
C THR A 169 1.48 -12.65 6.63
N VAL A 170 1.12 -11.72 7.51
CA VAL A 170 1.49 -10.30 7.39
C VAL A 170 2.38 -9.92 8.56
N PHE A 171 3.54 -9.35 8.25
CA PHE A 171 4.36 -8.64 9.23
C PHE A 171 3.80 -7.23 9.42
N TRP A 172 2.96 -7.09 10.44
CA TRP A 172 2.33 -5.82 10.78
C TRP A 172 3.38 -4.80 11.25
N SER A 173 3.32 -3.60 10.67
CA SER A 173 4.12 -2.48 11.12
C SER A 173 3.45 -1.75 12.28
N PRO A 174 4.21 -1.08 13.16
CA PRO A 174 3.63 -0.27 14.23
C PRO A 174 2.70 0.82 13.68
N THR A 175 1.59 1.06 14.38
CA THR A 175 0.64 2.12 14.04
C THR A 175 1.29 3.49 14.22
N ARG A 176 1.15 4.39 13.23
CA ARG A 176 1.79 5.72 13.24
C ARG A 176 0.88 6.85 13.68
N PHE A 177 -0.43 6.70 13.53
CA PHE A 177 -1.42 7.74 13.86
C PHE A 177 -1.39 8.20 15.32
N PRO A 178 -1.21 7.33 16.34
CA PRO A 178 -1.09 7.79 17.72
C PRO A 178 0.08 8.75 17.93
N TYR A 179 1.23 8.49 17.30
CA TYR A 179 2.41 9.34 17.39
C TYR A 179 2.22 10.67 16.66
N LEU A 180 1.55 10.66 15.50
CA LEU A 180 1.20 11.89 14.77
C LEU A 180 0.28 12.80 15.60
N ILE A 181 -0.68 12.23 16.32
CA ILE A 181 -1.55 12.98 17.24
C ILE A 181 -0.72 13.58 18.38
N ILE A 182 0.22 12.83 18.97
CA ILE A 182 1.12 13.35 20.01
C ILE A 182 1.96 14.52 19.48
N TYR A 183 2.53 14.41 18.27
CA TYR A 183 3.28 15.50 17.64
C TYR A 183 2.41 16.75 17.42
N LEU A 184 1.17 16.58 16.98
CA LEU A 184 0.23 17.68 16.80
C LEU A 184 -0.10 18.36 18.14
N CYS A 185 -0.34 17.60 19.21
CA CYS A 185 -0.57 18.13 20.55
C CYS A 185 0.63 18.95 21.05
N MET A 186 1.86 18.45 20.88
CA MET A 186 3.07 19.20 21.25
C MET A 186 3.22 20.50 20.46
N LEU A 187 2.93 20.46 19.16
CA LEU A 187 2.96 21.66 18.31
C LEU A 187 1.94 22.71 18.79
N VAL A 188 0.71 22.30 19.13
CA VAL A 188 -0.32 23.20 19.67
C VAL A 188 0.14 23.83 20.99
N ILE A 189 0.71 23.04 21.91
CA ILE A 189 1.24 23.56 23.18
C ILE A 189 2.35 24.59 22.94
N LEU A 190 3.27 24.32 22.00
CA LEU A 190 4.35 25.24 21.65
C LEU A 190 3.82 26.55 21.06
N LEU A 191 2.84 26.47 20.15
CA LEU A 191 2.20 27.64 19.55
C LEU A 191 1.48 28.49 20.60
N LEU A 192 0.76 27.86 21.53
CA LEU A 192 0.11 28.55 22.65
C LEU A 192 1.13 29.24 23.56
N TYR A 193 2.22 28.56 23.90
CA TYR A 193 3.31 29.15 24.70
C TYR A 193 3.91 30.39 24.01
N CYS A 194 4.25 30.27 22.71
CA CYS A 194 4.77 31.38 21.92
C CYS A 194 3.78 32.55 21.85
N LEU A 195 2.48 32.27 21.69
CA LEU A 195 1.44 33.28 21.67
C LEU A 195 1.37 34.04 23.00
N VAL A 196 1.30 33.31 24.13
CA VAL A 196 1.27 33.91 25.48
C VAL A 196 2.53 34.74 25.73
N PHE A 197 3.71 34.22 25.36
CA PHE A 197 4.97 34.95 25.51
C PHE A 197 4.99 36.24 24.69
N CYS A 198 4.55 36.21 23.43
CA CYS A 198 4.45 37.38 22.57
C CYS A 198 3.48 38.42 23.14
N VAL A 199 2.30 38.01 23.59
CA VAL A 199 1.30 38.89 24.22
C VAL A 199 1.86 39.52 25.49
N ALA A 200 2.49 38.73 26.38
CA ALA A 200 3.10 39.22 27.61
C ALA A 200 4.21 40.26 27.32
N ARG A 201 5.05 40.00 26.31
CA ARG A 201 6.10 40.94 25.88
C ARG A 201 5.53 42.23 25.32
N LEU A 202 4.44 42.17 24.54
CA LEU A 202 3.74 43.35 24.02
C LEU A 202 3.13 44.18 25.16
N CYS A 203 2.47 43.53 26.13
CA CYS A 203 1.92 44.20 27.31
C CYS A 203 3.02 44.87 28.16
N HIS A 204 4.15 44.19 28.40
CA HIS A 204 5.28 44.76 29.13
C HIS A 204 5.89 45.97 28.41
N ARG A 205 6.07 45.92 27.08
CA ARG A 205 6.57 47.07 26.29
C ARG A 205 5.61 48.26 26.36
N LYS A 206 4.30 48.04 26.30
CA LYS A 206 3.30 49.10 26.47
C LYS A 206 3.39 49.74 27.87
N SER A 207 3.46 48.93 28.91
CA SER A 207 3.58 49.41 30.30
C SER A 207 4.86 50.25 30.50
N ALA A 208 6.02 49.77 30.03
CA ALA A 208 7.28 50.51 30.12
C ALA A 208 7.29 51.84 29.32
N THR A 209 6.55 51.92 28.22
CA THR A 209 6.43 53.16 27.42
C THR A 209 5.57 54.20 28.16
N ILE A 210 4.49 53.78 28.83
CA ILE A 210 3.64 54.66 29.63
C ILE A 210 4.42 55.21 30.84
N THR A 211 5.18 54.37 31.55
CA THR A 211 5.97 54.83 32.70
C THR A 211 7.03 55.87 32.30
N LYS A 212 7.71 55.70 31.16
CA LYS A 212 8.67 56.69 30.65
C LYS A 212 8.03 58.01 30.22
N SER A 213 6.76 58.00 29.79
CA SER A 213 6.04 59.23 29.44
C SER A 213 5.60 60.04 30.66
N ALA A 214 5.38 59.40 31.82
CA ALA A 214 4.97 60.09 33.04
C ALA A 214 6.13 60.83 33.73
N ASP A 215 7.37 60.37 33.54
CA ASP A 215 8.59 61.00 34.08
C ASP A 215 9.11 62.18 33.23
N MET A 216 8.53 62.44 32.06
CA MET A 216 8.83 63.64 31.27
C MET A 216 7.90 64.79 31.66
N SER A 217 7.96 65.21 32.92
CA SER A 217 7.49 66.53 33.34
C SER A 217 8.71 67.46 33.53
N PRO A 218 9.15 68.20 32.49
CA PRO A 218 10.20 69.17 32.67
C PRO A 218 9.64 70.35 33.47
N LEU A 219 10.08 70.46 34.73
CA LEU A 219 10.56 71.69 35.36
C LEU A 219 10.11 73.03 34.73
N LEU A 220 8.81 73.34 34.74
CA LEU A 220 8.29 74.65 34.32
C LEU A 220 7.13 75.10 35.22
N GLN A 221 7.42 75.20 36.52
CA GLN A 221 6.64 76.02 37.46
C GLN A 221 7.58 76.73 38.44
N ARG A 222 8.44 77.61 37.91
CA ARG A 222 9.10 78.69 38.67
C ARG A 222 9.40 79.85 37.72
N ILE A 223 8.39 80.63 37.40
CA ILE A 223 8.47 82.08 37.13
C ILE A 223 7.20 82.70 37.70
#